data_AF-A0A6J6UFD9-F1
#
_entry.id   AF-A0A6J6UFD9-F1
#
_cell.length_a   1.000
_cell.length_b   1.000
_cell.length_c   1.000
_cell.angle_alpha   90.00
_cell.angle_beta   90.00
_cell.angle_gamma   90.00
#
_symmetry.space_group_name_H-M   'P 1'
#
loop_
_entity.id
_entity.type
_entity.pdbx_description
1 polymer ?
#
loop_
_entity_poly.entity_id
_entity_poly.type
_entity_poly.pdbx_seq_one_letter_code
_entity_poly.pdbx_strand_id
1 'polypeptide(L)'
;MSDAQYPWRRPPRSPVSGDRDASDFGYAMERLREHCGWARAEVAERSGSLAYSTVAGIENGHRPPSKRTLGPLARGLGVDRHDLEEFWQLVVARAPDDTLDSAWRSLLAEAEAGERHASPMVASSMASHRSFESRQARGPRASAPRSYGWSGADPFGDEIDDALEFESFSQLAAPLMVRLGGDSDREMPLASALEDEPSSTSHRDALARELHALASRLPQDDLATAVQVLRGLAAKAREEGTLLEQ
;
A
#
# COMPACT_ATOMS: atom_id res chain seq x y z
N MET A 1 22.68 22.97 2.98
CA MET A 1 21.83 22.35 4.03
C MET A 1 22.26 20.90 4.09
N SER A 2 22.66 20.43 5.28
CA SER A 2 23.40 19.18 5.45
C SER A 2 22.46 17.97 5.43
N ASP A 3 22.83 16.90 4.72
CA ASP A 3 22.11 15.61 4.64
C ASP A 3 21.89 14.93 6.02
N ALA A 4 22.51 15.45 7.09
CA ALA A 4 22.39 14.92 8.45
C ALA A 4 21.08 15.29 9.18
N GLN A 5 20.25 16.18 8.61
CA GLN A 5 19.09 16.71 9.35
C GLN A 5 17.92 15.72 9.45
N TYR A 6 17.76 14.81 8.48
CA TYR A 6 16.64 13.86 8.42
C TYR A 6 17.16 12.44 8.10
N PRO A 7 17.51 11.64 9.13
CA PRO A 7 18.18 10.35 8.93
C PRO A 7 17.31 9.31 8.21
N TRP A 8 15.98 9.49 8.22
CA TRP A 8 14.99 8.66 7.55
C TRP A 8 14.78 9.01 6.07
N ARG A 9 15.39 10.10 5.58
CA ARG A 9 15.18 10.56 4.20
C ARG A 9 16.28 10.06 3.29
N ARG A 10 15.90 9.50 2.14
CA ARG A 10 16.90 9.01 1.19
C ARG A 10 17.63 10.22 0.61
N PRO A 11 18.98 10.25 0.63
CA PRO A 11 19.71 11.31 -0.06
C PRO A 11 19.34 11.28 -1.54
N PRO A 12 19.23 12.43 -2.21
CA PRO A 12 18.78 12.51 -3.59
C PRO A 12 19.76 11.74 -4.49
N ARG A 13 19.44 10.48 -4.79
CA ARG A 13 20.05 9.75 -5.90
C ARG A 13 19.42 10.29 -7.18
N SER A 14 20.17 10.27 -8.29
CA SER A 14 19.70 10.77 -9.59
C SER A 14 18.25 10.33 -9.85
N PRO A 15 17.38 11.24 -10.34
CA PRO A 15 15.93 11.06 -10.36
C PRO A 15 15.58 9.92 -11.32
N VAL A 16 15.50 8.70 -10.80
CA VAL A 16 14.79 7.63 -11.47
C VAL A 16 13.31 7.90 -11.18
N SER A 17 12.62 8.42 -12.18
CA SER A 17 11.19 8.75 -12.11
C SER A 17 10.38 7.51 -11.75
N GLY A 18 9.75 7.54 -10.59
CA GLY A 18 8.80 6.52 -10.15
C GLY A 18 8.82 6.41 -8.64
N ASP A 19 7.88 7.11 -7.99
CA ASP A 19 7.51 6.91 -6.58
C ASP A 19 8.56 7.31 -5.52
N ARG A 20 8.83 8.62 -5.43
CA ARG A 20 9.64 9.20 -4.34
C ARG A 20 9.10 8.82 -2.97
N ASP A 21 7.78 8.76 -2.82
CA ASP A 21 7.12 8.52 -1.53
C ASP A 21 7.36 7.08 -1.04
N ALA A 22 7.26 6.08 -1.94
CA ALA A 22 7.64 4.69 -1.64
C ALA A 22 9.15 4.56 -1.34
N SER A 23 9.99 5.36 -2.00
CA SER A 23 11.43 5.36 -1.78
C SER A 23 11.84 5.91 -0.42
N ASP A 24 11.21 7.00 0.04
CA ASP A 24 11.50 7.60 1.34
C ASP A 24 11.00 6.70 2.48
N PHE A 25 9.80 6.13 2.36
CA PHE A 25 9.31 5.13 3.33
C PHE A 25 10.22 3.90 3.36
N GLY A 26 10.58 3.35 2.20
CA GLY A 26 11.46 2.19 2.11
C GLY A 26 12.81 2.42 2.79
N TYR A 27 13.41 3.59 2.56
CA TYR A 27 14.67 3.95 3.20
C TYR A 27 14.52 4.16 4.71
N ALA A 28 13.41 4.75 5.18
CA ALA A 28 13.12 4.82 6.62
C ALA A 28 13.04 3.42 7.25
N MET A 29 12.37 2.46 6.59
CA MET A 29 12.29 1.07 7.08
C MET A 29 13.65 0.38 7.13
N GLU A 30 14.50 0.60 6.11
CA GLU A 30 15.89 0.12 6.10
C GLU A 30 16.65 0.66 7.31
N ARG A 31 16.52 1.96 7.61
CA ARG A 31 17.17 2.58 8.77
C ARG A 31 16.64 2.06 10.10
N LEU A 32 15.34 1.81 10.19
CA LEU A 32 14.71 1.32 11.43
C LEU A 32 15.23 -0.08 11.72
N ARG A 33 15.24 -0.93 10.69
CA ARG A 33 15.78 -2.28 10.75
C ARG A 33 17.27 -2.28 11.14
N GLU A 34 18.08 -1.42 10.52
CA GLU A 34 19.51 -1.32 10.81
C GLU A 34 19.79 -0.83 12.24
N HIS A 35 19.00 0.13 12.72
CA HIS A 35 19.09 0.65 14.09
C HIS A 35 18.85 -0.46 15.12
N CYS A 36 17.86 -1.29 14.84
CA CYS A 36 17.50 -2.48 15.62
C CYS A 36 18.46 -3.67 15.37
N GLY A 37 19.47 -3.52 14.52
CA GLY A 37 20.48 -4.54 14.27
C GLY A 37 20.01 -5.78 13.50
N TRP A 38 18.81 -5.76 12.91
CA TRP A 38 18.23 -6.91 12.20
C TRP A 38 18.66 -6.97 10.73
N ALA A 39 18.83 -8.18 10.21
CA ALA A 39 18.90 -8.45 8.78
C ALA A 39 17.50 -8.51 8.16
N ARG A 40 17.39 -8.28 6.85
CA ARG A 40 16.10 -8.38 6.12
C ARG A 40 15.43 -9.74 6.29
N ALA A 41 16.24 -10.81 6.30
CA ALA A 41 15.75 -12.18 6.50
C ALA A 41 15.16 -12.36 7.90
N GLU A 42 15.75 -11.75 8.92
CA GLU A 42 15.25 -11.83 10.30
C GLU A 42 13.93 -11.05 10.44
N VAL A 43 13.81 -9.88 9.82
CA VAL A 43 12.52 -9.13 9.80
C VAL A 43 11.44 -9.96 9.09
N ALA A 44 11.76 -10.59 7.96
CA ALA A 44 10.83 -11.46 7.24
C ALA A 44 10.40 -12.65 8.13
N GLU A 45 11.33 -13.33 8.80
CA GLU A 45 11.03 -14.42 9.73
C GLU A 45 10.14 -13.94 10.89
N ARG A 46 10.52 -12.84 11.55
CA ARG A 46 9.76 -12.26 12.68
C ARG A 46 8.38 -11.75 12.30
N SER A 47 8.19 -11.34 11.05
CA SER A 47 6.88 -10.93 10.55
C SER A 47 5.88 -12.10 10.55
N GLY A 48 6.38 -13.34 10.43
CA GLY A 48 5.62 -14.58 10.36
C GLY A 48 4.91 -14.85 9.02
N SER A 49 4.81 -13.86 8.14
CA SER A 49 4.06 -14.00 6.88
C SER A 49 4.68 -13.28 5.68
N LEU A 50 5.71 -12.44 5.87
CA LEU A 50 6.37 -11.76 4.76
C LEU A 50 7.53 -12.59 4.21
N ALA A 51 7.60 -12.66 2.89
CA ALA A 51 8.78 -13.13 2.19
C ALA A 51 9.90 -12.09 2.23
N TYR A 52 11.15 -12.56 2.18
CA TYR A 52 12.34 -11.71 2.08
C TYR A 52 12.27 -10.72 0.91
N SER A 53 11.80 -11.18 -0.26
CA SER A 53 11.65 -10.36 -1.46
C SER A 53 10.68 -9.19 -1.25
N THR A 54 9.62 -9.38 -0.46
CA THR A 54 8.67 -8.32 -0.11
C THR A 54 9.34 -7.26 0.75
N VAL A 55 10.08 -7.65 1.78
CA VAL A 55 10.83 -6.71 2.64
C VAL A 55 11.86 -5.93 1.82
N ALA A 56 12.63 -6.63 0.98
CA ALA A 56 13.60 -5.99 0.09
C ALA A 56 12.94 -5.05 -0.94
N GLY A 57 11.79 -5.43 -1.51
CA GLY A 57 11.06 -4.60 -2.46
C GLY A 57 10.55 -3.29 -1.83
N ILE A 58 10.08 -3.37 -0.58
CA ILE A 58 9.65 -2.19 0.18
C ILE A 58 10.83 -1.30 0.50
N GLU A 59 11.92 -1.84 1.08
CA GLU A 59 13.09 -1.05 1.46
C GLU A 59 13.76 -0.35 0.28
N ASN A 60 13.73 -0.99 -0.90
CA ASN A 60 14.29 -0.39 -2.11
C ASN A 60 13.36 0.67 -2.74
N GLY A 61 12.10 0.76 -2.29
CA GLY A 61 11.08 1.62 -2.87
C GLY A 61 10.52 1.09 -4.19
N HIS A 62 10.74 -0.19 -4.51
CA HIS A 62 10.19 -0.80 -5.73
C HIS A 62 8.70 -1.11 -5.58
N ARG A 63 8.21 -1.27 -4.35
CA ARG A 63 6.81 -1.57 -4.06
C ARG A 63 6.35 -0.78 -2.84
N PRO A 64 5.25 0.01 -2.94
CA PRO A 64 4.64 0.61 -1.76
C PRO A 64 4.02 -0.48 -0.86
N PRO A 65 4.05 -0.32 0.47
CA PRO A 65 3.40 -1.27 1.36
C PRO A 65 1.87 -1.24 1.20
N SER A 66 1.24 -2.42 1.19
CA SER A 66 -0.22 -2.52 1.29
C SER A 66 -0.67 -2.47 2.75
N LYS A 67 -1.95 -2.17 3.01
CA LYS A 67 -2.54 -2.27 4.36
C LYS A 67 -2.33 -3.66 4.99
N ARG A 68 -2.42 -4.72 4.18
CA ARG A 68 -2.16 -6.11 4.61
C ARG A 68 -0.70 -6.36 4.96
N THR A 69 0.23 -5.61 4.37
CA THR A 69 1.68 -5.75 4.58
C THR A 69 2.18 -4.98 5.80
N LEU A 70 1.54 -3.85 6.15
CA LEU A 70 1.95 -3.01 7.27
C LEU A 70 1.93 -3.74 8.62
N GLY A 71 0.89 -4.54 8.90
CA GLY A 71 0.80 -5.29 10.17
C GLY A 71 1.94 -6.29 10.38
N PRO A 72 2.19 -7.22 9.43
CA PRO A 72 3.35 -8.11 9.49
C PRO A 72 4.69 -7.37 9.52
N LEU A 73 4.83 -6.26 8.78
CA LEU A 73 6.06 -5.48 8.76
C LEU A 73 6.33 -4.83 10.13
N ALA A 74 5.32 -4.21 10.75
CA ALA A 74 5.40 -3.65 12.11
C ALA A 74 5.83 -4.71 13.13
N ARG A 75 5.22 -5.90 13.08
CA ARG A 75 5.60 -7.04 13.93
C ARG A 75 7.05 -7.46 13.73
N GLY A 76 7.51 -7.53 12.48
CA GLY A 76 8.90 -7.89 12.16
C GLY A 76 9.91 -6.87 12.68
N LEU A 77 9.54 -5.58 12.67
CA LEU A 77 10.36 -4.46 13.14
C LEU A 77 10.23 -4.20 14.66
N GLY A 78 9.21 -4.77 15.32
CA GLY A 78 8.98 -4.58 16.75
C GLY A 78 8.41 -3.21 17.12
N VAL A 79 7.66 -2.58 16.22
CA VAL A 79 6.95 -1.30 16.43
C VAL A 79 5.44 -1.50 16.45
N ASP A 80 4.71 -0.51 16.93
CA ASP A 80 3.25 -0.54 16.85
C ASP A 80 2.78 -0.41 15.40
N ARG A 81 1.70 -1.11 15.08
CA ARG A 81 1.12 -1.10 13.73
C ARG A 81 0.56 0.28 13.39
N HIS A 82 -0.13 0.92 14.33
CA HIS A 82 -0.80 2.19 14.13
C HIS A 82 0.21 3.29 13.83
N ASP A 83 1.29 3.36 14.63
CA ASP A 83 2.36 4.35 14.44
C ASP A 83 3.07 4.15 13.09
N LEU A 84 3.28 2.89 12.66
CA LEU A 84 3.84 2.62 11.34
C LEU A 84 2.89 3.03 10.20
N GLU A 85 1.59 2.77 10.36
CA GLU A 85 0.56 3.15 9.39
C GLU A 85 0.42 4.68 9.30
N GLU A 86 0.45 5.39 10.43
CA GLU A 86 0.47 6.86 10.48
C GLU A 86 1.70 7.41 9.77
N PHE A 87 2.89 6.90 10.08
CA PHE A 87 4.11 7.32 9.41
C PHE A 87 4.03 7.14 7.88
N TRP A 88 3.50 6.00 7.41
CA TRP A 88 3.26 5.79 5.98
C TRP A 88 2.32 6.84 5.38
N GLN A 89 1.21 7.15 6.04
CA GLN A 89 0.27 8.19 5.56
C GLN A 89 0.93 9.57 5.51
N LEU A 90 1.76 9.91 6.49
CA LEU A 90 2.50 11.18 6.50
C LEU A 90 3.47 11.28 5.32
N VAL A 91 4.15 10.19 4.98
CA VAL A 91 5.06 10.15 3.82
C VAL A 91 4.28 10.34 2.52
N VAL A 92 3.18 9.62 2.33
CA VAL A 92 2.31 9.74 1.14
C VAL A 92 1.69 11.13 1.03
N ALA A 93 1.25 11.70 2.16
CA ALA A 93 0.69 13.05 2.22
C ALA A 93 1.73 14.15 2.05
N ARG A 94 3.03 13.79 2.01
CA ARG A 94 4.16 14.73 1.98
C ARG A 94 4.07 15.77 3.09
N ALA A 95 3.83 15.26 4.29
CA ALA A 95 3.79 16.08 5.50
C ALA A 95 5.11 16.87 5.65
N PRO A 96 5.09 18.01 6.37
CA PRO A 96 6.30 18.76 6.67
C PRO A 96 7.38 17.88 7.32
N ASP A 97 8.65 18.16 7.00
CA ASP A 97 9.77 17.33 7.46
C ASP A 97 9.82 17.20 9.00
N ASP A 98 9.44 18.24 9.74
CA ASP A 98 9.40 18.21 11.22
C ASP A 98 8.34 17.23 11.75
N THR A 99 7.21 17.07 11.05
CA THR A 99 6.16 16.11 11.40
C THR A 99 6.64 14.68 11.14
N LEU A 100 7.27 14.44 9.98
CA LEU A 100 7.86 13.15 9.63
C LEU A 100 8.99 12.77 10.60
N ASP A 101 9.84 13.72 10.97
CA ASP A 101 10.93 13.52 11.92
C ASP A 101 10.42 13.18 13.33
N SER A 102 9.33 13.81 13.78
CA SER A 102 8.70 13.46 15.05
C SER A 102 8.14 12.03 15.03
N ALA A 103 7.37 11.67 14.00
CA ALA A 103 6.81 10.33 13.87
C ALA A 103 7.91 9.25 13.76
N TRP A 104 8.98 9.55 13.03
CA TRP A 104 10.15 8.69 12.93
C TRP A 104 10.83 8.44 14.29
N ARG A 105 11.00 9.49 15.11
CA ARG A 105 11.59 9.33 16.45
C ARG A 105 10.70 8.48 17.38
N SER A 106 9.39 8.58 17.25
CA SER A 106 8.46 7.71 17.99
C SER A 106 8.68 6.24 17.63
N LEU A 107 8.72 5.92 16.33
CA LEU A 107 9.01 4.56 15.85
C LEU A 107 10.35 4.02 16.35
N LEU A 108 11.40 4.84 16.36
CA LEU A 108 12.70 4.44 16.92
C LEU A 108 12.60 4.12 18.42
N ALA A 109 11.93 4.98 19.18
CA ALA A 109 11.76 4.78 20.62
C ALA A 109 10.96 3.50 20.94
N GLU A 110 9.92 3.21 20.15
CA GLU A 110 9.15 1.97 20.25
C GLU A 110 9.99 0.75 19.92
N ALA A 111 10.77 0.78 18.83
CA ALA A 111 11.59 -0.35 18.43
C ALA A 111 12.64 -0.67 19.52
N GLU A 112 13.27 0.35 20.10
CA GLU A 112 14.18 0.21 21.24
C GLU A 112 13.48 -0.31 22.52
N ALA A 113 12.20 0.01 22.71
CA ALA A 113 11.40 -0.53 23.80
C ALA A 113 11.01 -1.99 23.54
N GLY A 114 10.62 -2.33 22.31
CA GLY A 114 10.25 -3.68 21.89
C GLY A 114 11.42 -4.66 21.98
N GLU A 115 12.64 -4.22 21.67
CA GLU A 115 13.85 -5.04 21.82
C GLU A 115 14.15 -5.43 23.26
N ARG A 116 13.88 -4.54 24.22
CA ARG A 116 14.04 -4.87 25.64
C ARG A 116 13.13 -6.01 26.08
N HIS A 117 12.03 -6.24 25.37
CA HIS A 117 11.08 -7.32 25.64
C HIS A 117 11.38 -8.59 24.82
N ALA A 118 12.01 -8.46 23.66
CA ALA A 118 12.53 -9.57 22.87
C ALA A 118 13.80 -10.13 23.52
N SER A 119 13.60 -11.02 24.50
CA SER A 119 14.60 -11.65 25.37
C SER A 119 16.02 -11.90 24.78
N PRO A 120 17.07 -11.83 25.63
CA PRO A 120 18.50 -11.88 25.25
C PRO A 120 19.01 -13.16 24.60
N MET A 121 18.16 -14.17 24.38
CA MET A 121 18.58 -15.44 23.73
C MET A 121 18.95 -15.27 22.25
N VAL A 122 18.41 -14.26 21.55
CA VAL A 122 18.66 -14.10 20.11
C VAL A 122 19.98 -13.36 19.83
N ALA A 123 20.38 -12.43 20.70
CA ALA A 123 21.60 -11.63 20.55
C ALA A 123 22.89 -12.47 20.49
N SER A 124 22.93 -13.61 21.19
CA SER A 124 24.07 -14.56 21.14
C SER A 124 24.19 -15.30 19.81
N SER A 125 23.08 -15.47 19.06
CA SER A 125 23.08 -16.06 17.73
C SER A 125 23.58 -15.07 16.65
N MET A 126 23.36 -13.77 16.87
CA MET A 126 23.66 -12.71 15.89
C MET A 126 25.15 -12.47 15.62
N ALA A 127 26.02 -12.69 16.61
CA ALA A 127 27.47 -12.58 16.41
C ALA A 127 28.00 -13.60 15.38
N SER A 128 27.31 -14.73 15.22
CA SER A 128 27.68 -15.80 14.30
C SER A 128 27.22 -15.55 12.86
N HIS A 129 26.05 -14.93 12.66
CA HIS A 129 25.50 -14.67 11.32
C HIS A 129 26.13 -13.44 10.62
N ARG A 130 26.50 -12.37 11.33
CA ARG A 130 27.25 -11.23 10.72
C ARG A 130 28.57 -11.64 10.08
N SER A 131 29.19 -12.70 10.60
CA SER A 131 30.43 -13.27 10.06
C SER A 131 30.23 -14.04 8.75
N PHE A 132 28.99 -14.43 8.43
CA PHE A 132 28.65 -15.22 7.24
C PHE A 132 28.25 -14.34 6.04
N GLU A 133 27.39 -13.33 6.23
CA GLU A 133 27.07 -12.37 5.16
C GLU A 133 28.30 -11.55 4.71
N SER A 134 29.18 -11.20 5.66
CA SER A 134 30.46 -10.54 5.36
C SER A 134 31.38 -11.39 4.46
N ARG A 135 31.21 -12.72 4.45
CA ARG A 135 31.94 -13.64 3.56
C ARG A 135 31.26 -13.78 2.20
N GLN A 136 29.93 -13.74 2.13
CA GLN A 136 29.22 -13.75 0.84
C GLN A 136 29.43 -12.46 0.04
N ALA A 137 29.59 -11.30 0.70
CA ALA A 137 29.90 -10.04 0.03
C ALA A 137 31.35 -9.95 -0.51
N ARG A 138 32.23 -10.92 -0.19
CA ARG A 138 33.62 -11.02 -0.70
C ARG A 138 33.85 -12.32 -1.48
N GLY A 139 32.97 -12.61 -2.44
CA GLY A 139 33.28 -13.60 -3.47
C GLY A 139 34.47 -13.17 -4.34
N PRO A 140 35.27 -14.12 -4.87
CA PRO A 140 36.46 -13.81 -5.66
C PRO A 140 36.11 -13.03 -6.93
N ARG A 141 36.74 -11.86 -7.10
CA ARG A 141 36.73 -11.09 -8.35
C ARG A 141 37.52 -11.82 -9.42
N ALA A 142 36.83 -12.46 -10.37
CA ALA A 142 37.20 -12.67 -11.78
C ALA A 142 36.15 -13.63 -12.39
N SER A 143 35.41 -13.32 -13.43
CA SER A 143 35.89 -13.12 -14.81
C SER A 143 34.78 -12.52 -15.70
N ALA A 144 35.19 -11.95 -16.83
CA ALA A 144 34.45 -11.18 -17.84
C ALA A 144 33.20 -11.88 -18.46
N PRO A 145 32.35 -11.15 -19.22
CA PRO A 145 30.93 -11.44 -19.36
C PRO A 145 30.62 -12.49 -20.43
N ARG A 146 29.69 -13.40 -20.13
CA ARG A 146 28.92 -14.11 -21.14
C ARG A 146 27.67 -13.30 -21.44
N SER A 147 27.54 -12.85 -22.68
CA SER A 147 26.31 -12.29 -23.24
C SER A 147 25.21 -13.36 -23.23
N TYR A 148 24.24 -13.20 -22.34
CA TYR A 148 22.94 -13.85 -22.49
C TYR A 148 21.96 -12.79 -22.98
N GLY A 149 21.46 -13.00 -24.20
CA GLY A 149 20.36 -12.23 -24.76
C GLY A 149 19.12 -12.43 -23.90
N TRP A 150 18.70 -11.36 -23.24
CA TRP A 150 17.46 -11.32 -22.48
C TRP A 150 16.34 -11.06 -23.49
N SER A 151 15.64 -12.12 -23.89
CA SER A 151 14.38 -12.00 -24.62
C SER A 151 13.30 -11.66 -23.61
N GLY A 152 12.64 -10.52 -23.81
CA GLY A 152 11.55 -10.05 -22.97
C GLY A 152 10.42 -11.09 -22.89
N ALA A 153 10.22 -11.60 -21.69
CA ALA A 153 8.99 -12.26 -21.25
C ALA A 153 9.04 -12.25 -19.72
N ASP A 154 8.28 -11.36 -19.09
CA ASP A 154 8.05 -11.36 -17.65
C ASP A 154 7.37 -12.68 -17.24
N PRO A 155 7.98 -13.53 -16.39
CA PRO A 155 7.39 -14.79 -15.98
C PRO A 155 6.60 -14.70 -14.66
N PHE A 156 6.24 -13.49 -14.22
CA PHE A 156 5.47 -13.29 -12.99
C PHE A 156 4.14 -12.59 -13.31
N GLY A 157 3.28 -13.34 -14.00
CA GLY A 157 1.85 -13.05 -13.98
C GLY A 157 1.31 -13.31 -12.58
N ASP A 158 0.95 -12.24 -11.88
CA ASP A 158 0.08 -12.27 -10.72
C ASP A 158 -1.31 -12.74 -11.20
N GLU A 159 -1.52 -14.06 -11.17
CA GLU A 159 -2.84 -14.68 -11.18
C GLU A 159 -3.12 -15.09 -9.73
N ILE A 160 -3.55 -14.13 -8.92
CA ILE A 160 -4.20 -14.39 -7.63
C ILE A 160 -5.62 -13.85 -7.77
N ASP A 161 -6.58 -14.77 -7.67
CA ASP A 161 -8.02 -14.62 -7.75
C ASP A 161 -8.59 -13.28 -7.22
N ASP A 162 -9.05 -12.43 -8.16
CA ASP A 162 -9.92 -11.26 -7.91
C ASP A 162 -11.42 -11.64 -7.86
N ALA A 163 -11.77 -12.94 -7.86
CA ALA A 163 -13.16 -13.40 -7.91
C ALA A 163 -13.94 -13.24 -6.59
N LEU A 164 -13.34 -12.72 -5.51
CA LEU A 164 -13.96 -12.67 -4.18
C LEU A 164 -14.38 -11.27 -3.71
N GLU A 165 -14.23 -10.21 -4.53
CA GLU A 165 -14.69 -8.86 -4.15
C GLU A 165 -16.14 -8.53 -4.59
N PHE A 166 -16.77 -9.34 -5.47
CA PHE A 166 -18.07 -8.98 -6.04
C PHE A 166 -19.26 -9.16 -5.07
N GLU A 167 -19.21 -10.13 -4.13
CA GLU A 167 -20.35 -10.39 -3.24
C GLU A 167 -20.51 -9.36 -2.12
N SER A 168 -19.47 -8.61 -1.76
CA SER A 168 -19.52 -7.66 -0.63
C SER A 168 -20.15 -6.31 -1.01
N PHE A 169 -20.04 -5.89 -2.27
CA PHE A 169 -20.59 -4.63 -2.76
C PHE A 169 -22.11 -4.69 -2.96
N SER A 170 -22.62 -5.79 -3.52
CA SER A 170 -24.07 -6.02 -3.71
C SER A 170 -24.83 -6.06 -2.38
N GLN A 171 -24.20 -6.49 -1.29
CA GLN A 171 -24.80 -6.51 0.05
C GLN A 171 -24.93 -5.12 0.68
N LEU A 172 -24.05 -4.17 0.34
CA LEU A 172 -24.09 -2.79 0.84
C LEU A 172 -25.04 -1.90 0.03
N ALA A 173 -25.22 -2.17 -1.26
CA ALA A 173 -26.16 -1.45 -2.13
C ALA A 173 -27.61 -1.95 -2.04
N ALA A 174 -27.84 -3.14 -1.47
CA ALA A 174 -29.13 -3.82 -1.42
C ALA A 174 -30.32 -3.01 -0.84
N PRO A 175 -30.17 -2.12 0.17
CA PRO A 175 -31.32 -1.41 0.72
C PRO A 175 -31.66 -0.08 0.02
N LEU A 176 -30.88 0.37 -0.98
CA LEU A 176 -31.09 1.66 -1.62
C LEU A 176 -32.03 1.53 -2.84
N MET A 177 -33.24 2.06 -2.71
CA MET A 177 -34.21 2.16 -3.80
C MET A 177 -34.03 3.48 -4.55
N VAL A 178 -33.99 3.42 -5.88
CA VAL A 178 -33.93 4.57 -6.78
C VAL A 178 -35.29 4.76 -7.44
N ARG A 179 -35.77 6.00 -7.48
CA ARG A 179 -36.89 6.39 -8.33
C ARG A 179 -36.37 6.93 -9.66
N LEU A 180 -36.63 6.21 -10.74
CA LEU A 180 -36.35 6.71 -12.08
C LEU A 180 -37.50 7.60 -12.52
N GLY A 181 -37.24 8.89 -12.73
CA GLY A 181 -38.26 9.84 -13.17
C GLY A 181 -38.70 9.57 -14.62
N GLY A 182 -39.99 9.27 -14.80
CA GLY A 182 -40.65 9.01 -16.08
C GLY A 182 -42.16 8.74 -15.89
N ASP A 183 -42.88 8.41 -16.96
CA ASP A 183 -44.37 8.23 -16.98
C ASP A 183 -44.86 7.03 -16.14
N SER A 184 -43.94 6.30 -15.51
CA SER A 184 -44.22 5.25 -14.54
C SER A 184 -43.21 5.39 -13.41
N ASP A 185 -43.65 5.97 -12.29
CA ASP A 185 -42.88 6.05 -11.04
C ASP A 185 -42.55 4.63 -10.55
N ARG A 186 -41.45 4.07 -11.07
CA ARG A 186 -40.99 2.74 -10.73
C ARG A 186 -39.82 2.86 -9.78
N GLU A 187 -39.98 2.30 -8.60
CA GLU A 187 -38.89 2.11 -7.63
C GLU A 187 -38.15 0.82 -7.99
N MET A 188 -36.83 0.91 -8.14
CA MET A 188 -35.97 -0.26 -8.32
C MET A 188 -34.73 -0.18 -7.43
N PRO A 189 -34.16 -1.33 -7.02
CA PRO A 189 -32.89 -1.35 -6.29
C PRO A 189 -31.79 -0.67 -7.10
N LEU A 190 -30.95 0.15 -6.46
CA LEU A 190 -29.83 0.86 -7.08
C LEU A 190 -28.89 -0.11 -7.81
N ALA A 191 -28.66 -1.30 -7.25
CA ALA A 191 -27.86 -2.34 -7.89
C ALA A 191 -28.44 -2.75 -9.25
N SER A 192 -29.76 -2.97 -9.32
CA SER A 192 -30.45 -3.29 -10.58
C SER A 192 -30.48 -2.11 -11.56
N ALA A 193 -30.52 -0.87 -11.06
CA ALA A 193 -30.45 0.33 -11.89
C ALA A 193 -29.05 0.57 -12.49
N LEU A 194 -28.00 0.08 -11.83
CA LEU A 194 -26.63 0.15 -12.32
C LEU A 194 -26.30 -0.98 -13.31
N GLU A 195 -26.98 -2.12 -13.22
CA GLU A 195 -26.82 -3.26 -14.14
C GLU A 195 -27.58 -3.10 -15.45
N ASP A 196 -28.62 -2.25 -15.49
CA ASP A 196 -29.42 -1.99 -16.69
C ASP A 196 -28.74 -0.91 -17.55
N GLU A 197 -28.37 -1.23 -18.80
CA GLU A 197 -27.64 -0.29 -19.65
C GLU A 197 -28.44 1.00 -19.86
N PRO A 198 -27.89 2.18 -19.48
CA PRO A 198 -28.61 3.44 -19.61
C PRO A 198 -28.58 3.87 -21.08
N SER A 199 -29.52 3.33 -21.85
CA SER A 199 -29.73 3.60 -23.28
C SER A 199 -30.24 5.03 -23.56
N SER A 200 -30.61 5.79 -22.51
CA SER A 200 -31.15 7.15 -22.62
C SER A 200 -30.39 8.14 -21.74
N THR A 201 -30.05 9.31 -22.31
CA THR A 201 -29.49 10.47 -21.59
C THR A 201 -30.32 10.84 -20.37
N SER A 202 -31.65 10.70 -20.46
CA SER A 202 -32.56 10.99 -19.36
C SER A 202 -32.39 10.05 -18.16
N HIS A 203 -31.97 8.80 -18.40
CA HIS A 203 -31.66 7.83 -17.33
C HIS A 203 -30.35 8.21 -16.64
N ARG A 204 -29.31 8.58 -17.41
CA ARG A 204 -28.01 9.02 -16.87
C ARG A 204 -28.15 10.28 -16.01
N ASP A 205 -28.95 11.25 -16.45
CA ASP A 205 -29.23 12.48 -15.70
C ASP A 205 -30.08 12.23 -14.44
N ALA A 206 -30.92 11.20 -14.42
CA ALA A 206 -31.64 10.78 -13.22
C ALA A 206 -30.69 10.12 -12.20
N LEU A 207 -29.83 9.20 -12.66
CA LEU A 207 -28.85 8.53 -11.82
C LEU A 207 -27.84 9.54 -11.21
N ALA A 208 -27.36 10.49 -12.00
CA ALA A 208 -26.44 11.53 -11.55
C ALA A 208 -27.06 12.42 -10.46
N ARG A 209 -28.35 12.76 -10.58
CA ARG A 209 -29.08 13.54 -9.56
C ARG A 209 -29.26 12.78 -8.25
N GLU A 210 -29.56 11.49 -8.32
CA GLU A 210 -29.72 10.64 -7.14
C GLU A 210 -28.39 10.40 -6.42
N LEU A 211 -27.30 10.15 -7.15
CA LEU A 211 -25.96 10.07 -6.57
C LEU A 211 -25.55 11.38 -5.89
N HIS A 212 -25.87 12.53 -6.49
CA HIS A 212 -25.63 13.83 -5.88
C HIS A 212 -26.47 14.04 -4.61
N ALA A 213 -27.75 13.63 -4.63
CA ALA A 213 -28.62 13.70 -3.47
C ALA A 213 -28.14 12.79 -2.32
N LEU A 214 -27.68 11.57 -2.63
CA LEU A 214 -27.07 10.67 -1.65
C LEU A 214 -25.79 11.26 -1.05
N ALA A 215 -24.90 11.81 -1.89
CA ALA A 215 -23.68 12.47 -1.41
C ALA A 215 -23.98 13.65 -0.47
N SER A 216 -25.07 14.38 -0.70
CA SER A 216 -25.47 15.51 0.15
C SER A 216 -26.07 15.10 1.52
N ARG A 217 -26.49 13.84 1.67
CA ARG A 217 -27.09 13.30 2.91
C ARG A 217 -26.09 12.56 3.79
N LEU A 218 -24.90 12.24 3.27
CA LEU A 218 -23.85 11.60 4.05
C LEU A 218 -23.27 12.60 5.08
N PRO A 219 -23.11 12.20 6.35
CA PRO A 219 -22.49 13.05 7.36
C PRO A 219 -21.04 13.40 6.96
N GLN A 220 -20.66 14.68 7.08
CA GLN A 220 -19.36 15.18 6.62
C GLN A 220 -18.16 14.50 7.30
N ASP A 221 -18.38 13.90 8.47
CA ASP A 221 -17.35 13.24 9.25
C ASP A 221 -16.88 11.91 8.64
N ASP A 222 -17.55 11.40 7.59
CA ASP A 222 -17.17 10.17 6.88
C ASP A 222 -16.92 10.40 5.38
N LEU A 223 -16.25 11.51 5.06
CA LEU A 223 -15.86 11.91 3.72
C LEU A 223 -15.00 10.83 3.01
N ALA A 224 -14.20 10.09 3.78
CA ALA A 224 -13.35 9.02 3.25
C ALA A 224 -14.18 7.88 2.65
N THR A 225 -15.21 7.43 3.36
CA THR A 225 -16.12 6.38 2.87
C THR A 225 -16.94 6.88 1.68
N ALA A 226 -17.44 8.12 1.73
CA ALA A 226 -18.17 8.74 0.61
C ALA A 226 -17.32 8.82 -0.66
N VAL A 227 -16.06 9.24 -0.55
CA VAL A 227 -15.11 9.31 -1.68
C VAL A 227 -14.82 7.92 -2.24
N GLN A 228 -14.73 6.90 -1.38
CA GLN A 228 -14.44 5.53 -1.80
C GLN A 228 -15.61 4.92 -2.58
N VAL A 229 -16.85 5.14 -2.11
CA VAL A 229 -18.08 4.73 -2.83
C VAL A 229 -18.18 5.43 -4.19
N LEU A 230 -17.96 6.76 -4.22
CA LEU A 230 -18.01 7.53 -5.46
C LEU A 230 -16.93 7.10 -6.47
N ARG A 231 -15.72 6.75 -5.99
CA ARG A 231 -14.66 6.22 -6.85
C ARG A 231 -15.01 4.85 -7.42
N GLY A 232 -15.61 3.96 -6.63
CA GLY A 232 -16.07 2.65 -7.09
C GLY A 232 -17.12 2.78 -8.19
N LEU A 233 -18.12 3.65 -7.99
CA LEU A 233 -19.16 3.92 -8.98
C LEU A 233 -18.60 4.53 -10.28
N ALA A 234 -17.64 5.45 -10.18
CA ALA A 234 -17.01 6.07 -11.34
C ALA A 234 -16.11 5.10 -12.14
N ALA A 235 -15.45 4.17 -11.46
CA ALA A 235 -14.67 3.11 -12.12
C ALA A 235 -15.58 2.14 -12.87
N LYS A 236 -16.66 1.69 -12.24
CA LYS A 236 -17.66 0.79 -12.84
C LYS A 236 -18.29 1.39 -14.10
N ALA A 237 -18.71 2.66 -14.03
CA ALA A 237 -19.28 3.37 -15.18
C ALA A 237 -18.28 3.53 -16.35
N ARG A 238 -16.97 3.58 -16.07
CA ARG A 238 -15.94 3.61 -17.13
C ARG A 238 -15.75 2.26 -17.78
N GLU A 239 -15.66 1.18 -17.00
CA GLU A 239 -15.52 -0.18 -17.51
C GLU A 239 -16.67 -0.54 -18.46
N GLU A 240 -17.90 -0.21 -18.08
CA GLU A 240 -19.10 -0.47 -18.89
C GLU A 240 -19.17 0.44 -20.12
N GLY A 241 -18.68 1.69 -20.03
CA GLY A 241 -18.57 2.58 -21.19
C GLY A 241 -17.54 2.12 -22.23
N THR A 242 -16.47 1.44 -21.84
CA THR A 242 -15.45 0.90 -22.76
C THR A 242 -15.87 -0.37 -23.50
N LEU A 243 -16.87 -1.10 -23.01
CA LEU A 243 -17.40 -2.31 -23.67
C LEU A 243 -18.33 -2.01 -24.86
N LEU A 244 -18.67 -0.73 -25.08
CA LEU A 244 -19.57 -0.28 -26.16
C LEU A 244 -18.86 0.26 -27.41
N GLU A 245 -17.52 0.32 -27.43
CA GLU A 245 -16.73 0.75 -28.60
C GLU A 245 -16.00 -0.40 -29.34
N GLN A 246 -16.34 -1.67 -29.05
CA GLN A 246 -15.90 -2.84 -29.83
C GLN A 246 -17.07 -3.54 -30.51
#